data_AF-A0A1J3CUC5-F1
#
_entry.id   AF-A0A1J3CUC5-F1
#
_cell.length_a   1.000
_cell.length_b   1.000
_cell.length_c   1.000
_cell.angle_alpha   90.00
_cell.angle_beta   90.00
_cell.angle_gamma   90.00
#
_symmetry.space_group_name_H-M   'P 1'
#
loop_
_entity.id
_entity.type
_entity.pdbx_description
1 polymer ?
#
loop_
_entity_poly.entity_id
_entity_poly.type
_entity_poly.pdbx_seq_one_letter_code
_entity_poly.pdbx_strand_id
1 'polypeptide(L)'
;TAGEGEPSFGHLKFIKDKTIHLFPAIHSPNLISNWQEPCIIFAPHWSLRLGPSVQLLQRWRGDPKSLLVLQDEISSGLGLLPFRPIAMKILQCSFLSGIRLQKLPTLVSVLQPKIVLVPDVIHRRINLAAMKTITILNYSENKTLSVPRIANNADVEIMAELATKLSWRKLKQGENFGIARLKGELVMEDGKHRLVSGLEQEESCSGKKARSLRHWGSVAPETLVDGLTKMGIITGSIEHSSRGENGSEDKSVIHITNPSSGLIETSEIGTAIITEDEHLASQIFQAIDGILDGI
;
A
#
# COMPACT_ATOMS: atom_id res chain seq x y z
N THR A 1 20.29 45.52 -7.02
CA THR A 1 19.10 46.27 -7.44
C THR A 1 18.16 45.30 -8.13
N ALA A 2 17.18 44.79 -7.38
CA ALA A 2 16.19 43.86 -7.91
C ALA A 2 15.27 44.61 -8.88
N GLY A 3 15.13 44.12 -10.10
CA GLY A 3 14.20 44.68 -11.08
C GLY A 3 12.78 44.56 -10.57
N GLU A 4 12.05 45.66 -10.55
CA GLU A 4 10.60 45.68 -10.38
C GLU A 4 9.98 44.89 -11.53
N GLY A 5 9.69 43.61 -11.30
CA GLY A 5 8.88 42.80 -12.20
C GLY A 5 7.50 43.43 -12.30
N GLU A 6 7.02 43.64 -13.52
CA GLU A 6 5.65 44.09 -13.74
C GLU A 6 4.67 43.21 -12.94
N PRO A 7 3.66 43.80 -12.29
CA PRO A 7 2.66 43.01 -11.60
C PRO A 7 1.95 42.11 -12.61
N SER A 8 2.07 40.79 -12.42
CA SER A 8 1.48 39.75 -13.28
C SER A 8 -0.06 39.80 -13.37
N PHE A 9 -0.70 40.68 -12.60
CA PHE A 9 -2.14 40.83 -12.54
C PHE A 9 -2.57 42.29 -12.70
N GLY A 10 -3.35 42.57 -13.74
CA GLY A 10 -3.79 43.93 -14.10
C GLY A 10 -4.65 44.64 -13.05
N HIS A 11 -5.21 43.93 -12.06
CA HIS A 11 -6.03 44.53 -11.01
C HIS A 11 -5.28 45.53 -10.11
N LEU A 12 -3.96 45.41 -10.00
CA LEU A 12 -3.15 46.35 -9.23
C LEU A 12 -3.13 47.76 -9.85
N LYS A 13 -3.27 47.86 -11.19
CA LYS A 13 -3.42 49.16 -11.86
C LYS A 13 -4.76 49.80 -11.50
N PHE A 14 -5.85 49.02 -11.54
CA PHE A 14 -7.19 49.47 -11.17
C PHE A 14 -7.31 49.90 -9.69
N ILE A 15 -6.55 49.28 -8.78
CA ILE A 15 -6.48 49.72 -7.39
C ILE A 15 -5.75 51.07 -7.29
N LYS A 16 -4.62 51.24 -7.99
CA LYS A 16 -3.87 52.51 -8.02
C LYS A 16 -4.69 53.64 -8.63
N ASP A 17 -5.45 53.34 -9.69
CA ASP A 17 -6.32 54.28 -10.39
C ASP A 17 -7.63 54.55 -9.64
N LYS A 18 -7.81 53.95 -8.45
CA LYS A 18 -9.01 54.06 -7.60
C LYS A 18 -10.31 53.65 -8.30
N THR A 19 -10.24 52.81 -9.33
CA THR A 19 -11.43 52.21 -9.96
C THR A 19 -11.91 50.99 -9.17
N ILE A 20 -10.99 50.31 -8.45
CA ILE A 20 -11.31 49.28 -7.46
C ILE A 20 -10.95 49.80 -6.08
N HIS A 21 -11.92 49.85 -5.17
CA HIS A 21 -11.70 50.18 -3.77
C HIS A 21 -11.54 48.91 -2.93
N LEU A 22 -10.40 48.79 -2.25
CA LEU A 22 -10.15 47.70 -1.31
C LEU A 22 -10.42 48.18 0.11
N PHE A 23 -11.30 47.45 0.82
CA PHE A 23 -11.58 47.69 2.22
C PHE A 23 -11.21 46.47 3.05
N PRO A 24 -10.55 46.64 4.21
CA PRO A 24 -10.07 45.53 5.02
C PRO A 24 -11.21 44.78 5.73
N ALA A 25 -12.35 45.44 5.97
CA ALA A 25 -13.51 44.87 6.65
C ALA A 25 -14.82 45.57 6.26
N ILE A 26 -15.95 44.88 6.39
CA ILE A 26 -17.30 45.43 6.16
C ILE A 26 -17.60 46.61 7.08
N HIS A 27 -17.16 46.54 8.34
CA HIS A 27 -17.43 47.58 9.32
C HIS A 27 -16.44 48.73 9.27
N SER A 28 -15.62 48.81 8.21
CA SER A 28 -14.68 49.91 8.09
C SER A 28 -15.43 51.23 7.87
N PRO A 29 -15.09 52.30 8.60
CA PRO A 29 -15.80 53.58 8.49
C PRO A 29 -15.71 54.12 7.06
N ASN A 30 -14.56 53.92 6.41
CA ASN A 30 -14.34 54.31 5.02
C ASN A 30 -15.25 53.57 4.03
N LEU A 31 -15.65 52.33 4.31
CA LEU A 31 -16.61 51.63 3.45
C LEU A 31 -18.00 52.25 3.61
N ILE A 32 -18.43 52.50 4.85
CA ILE A 32 -19.76 53.06 5.16
C ILE A 32 -19.92 54.46 4.54
N SER A 33 -18.87 55.29 4.58
CA SER A 33 -18.91 56.64 4.01
C SER A 33 -18.84 56.67 2.48
N ASN A 34 -18.22 55.68 1.84
CA ASN A 34 -18.01 55.64 0.39
C ASN A 34 -18.92 54.66 -0.36
N TRP A 35 -19.80 53.96 0.36
CA TRP A 35 -20.71 52.98 -0.25
C TRP A 35 -21.76 53.67 -1.13
N GLN A 36 -21.71 53.41 -2.44
CA GLN A 36 -22.69 53.90 -3.40
C GLN A 36 -23.25 52.74 -4.22
N GLU A 37 -24.58 52.68 -4.36
CA GLU A 37 -25.26 51.68 -5.19
C GLU A 37 -25.70 52.34 -6.52
N PRO A 38 -25.55 51.67 -7.69
CA PRO A 38 -25.17 50.27 -7.87
C PRO A 38 -23.65 50.02 -7.72
N CYS A 39 -23.28 48.90 -7.10
CA CYS A 39 -21.89 48.47 -6.95
C CYS A 39 -21.70 46.96 -7.21
N ILE A 40 -20.46 46.57 -7.45
CA ILE A 40 -20.03 45.17 -7.56
C ILE A 40 -19.09 44.89 -6.38
N ILE A 41 -19.40 43.88 -5.57
CA ILE A 41 -18.58 43.49 -4.43
C ILE A 41 -18.04 42.09 -4.62
N PHE A 42 -16.72 41.95 -4.49
CA PHE A 42 -16.04 40.67 -4.44
C PHE A 42 -15.84 40.27 -2.98
N ALA A 43 -16.57 39.25 -2.53
CA ALA A 43 -16.51 38.75 -1.15
C ALA A 43 -16.15 37.25 -1.16
N PRO A 44 -14.85 36.90 -1.09
CA PRO A 44 -14.41 35.51 -1.21
C PRO A 44 -14.84 34.70 0.02
N HIS A 45 -15.61 33.64 -0.19
CA HIS A 45 -15.92 32.66 0.84
C HIS A 45 -16.28 31.30 0.24
N TRP A 46 -15.79 30.22 0.85
CA TRP A 46 -15.90 28.86 0.31
C TRP A 46 -17.26 28.18 0.55
N SER A 47 -18.09 28.69 1.46
CA SER A 47 -19.35 28.02 1.83
C SER A 47 -20.55 28.93 2.12
N LEU A 48 -20.41 30.25 1.93
CA LEU A 48 -21.37 31.27 2.39
C LEU A 48 -21.85 31.17 3.87
N ARG A 49 -21.12 30.45 4.74
CA ARG A 49 -21.50 30.29 6.15
C ARG A 49 -20.86 31.27 7.12
N LEU A 50 -19.77 31.92 6.73
CA LEU A 50 -18.99 32.80 7.60
C LEU A 50 -18.50 34.03 6.83
N GLY A 51 -18.08 35.03 7.59
CA GLY A 51 -17.39 36.19 7.06
C GLY A 51 -18.29 37.21 6.35
N PRO A 52 -17.66 38.17 5.64
CA PRO A 52 -18.31 39.29 4.98
C PRO A 52 -19.49 38.93 4.08
N SER A 53 -19.37 37.85 3.31
CA SER A 53 -20.36 37.43 2.32
C SER A 53 -21.73 37.14 2.95
N VAL A 54 -21.78 36.66 4.21
CA VAL A 54 -23.03 36.41 4.95
C VAL A 54 -23.77 37.71 5.23
N GLN A 55 -23.06 38.73 5.71
CA GLN A 55 -23.66 40.02 6.08
C GLN A 55 -24.18 40.77 4.84
N LEU A 56 -23.42 40.73 3.75
CA LEU A 56 -23.79 41.29 2.46
C LEU A 56 -25.02 40.59 1.88
N LEU A 57 -25.03 39.26 1.90
CA LEU A 57 -26.14 38.47 1.41
C LEU A 57 -27.42 38.70 2.25
N GLN A 58 -27.28 38.82 3.57
CA GLN A 58 -28.41 39.12 4.46
C GLN A 58 -29.05 40.49 4.15
N ARG A 59 -28.26 41.47 3.71
CA ARG A 59 -28.74 42.79 3.30
C ARG A 59 -29.48 42.73 1.96
N TRP A 60 -28.92 42.05 0.96
CA TRP A 60 -29.41 42.13 -0.42
C TRP A 60 -30.37 41.00 -0.82
N ARG A 61 -30.52 39.94 -0.02
CA ARG A 61 -31.40 38.80 -0.35
C ARG A 61 -32.84 39.19 -0.70
N GLY A 62 -33.36 40.27 -0.12
CA GLY A 62 -34.72 40.74 -0.31
C GLY A 62 -34.91 41.68 -1.51
N ASP A 63 -33.83 42.12 -2.16
CA ASP A 63 -33.90 43.08 -3.26
C ASP A 63 -33.90 42.35 -4.63
N PRO A 64 -34.99 42.41 -5.42
CA PRO A 64 -35.06 41.77 -6.73
C PRO A 64 -34.16 42.42 -7.80
N LYS A 65 -33.62 43.61 -7.54
CA LYS A 65 -32.66 44.28 -8.44
C LYS A 65 -31.22 43.79 -8.23
N SER A 66 -30.96 43.10 -7.12
CA SER A 66 -29.65 42.55 -6.79
C SER A 66 -29.38 41.22 -7.49
N LEU A 67 -28.11 40.93 -7.77
CA LEU A 67 -27.64 39.71 -8.42
C LEU A 67 -26.53 39.06 -7.59
N LEU A 68 -26.70 37.79 -7.22
CA LEU A 68 -25.69 36.96 -6.59
C LEU A 68 -25.05 36.05 -7.64
N VAL A 69 -23.73 36.17 -7.81
CA VAL A 69 -22.97 35.26 -8.68
C VAL A 69 -22.23 34.25 -7.80
N LEU A 70 -22.51 32.97 -7.98
CA LEU A 70 -21.90 31.86 -7.23
C LEU A 70 -21.05 30.98 -8.14
N GLN A 71 -19.96 30.46 -7.58
CA GLN A 71 -19.19 29.40 -8.23
C GLN A 71 -19.89 28.05 -8.04
N ASP A 72 -19.90 27.25 -9.11
CA ASP A 72 -20.64 25.98 -9.27
C ASP A 72 -20.35 24.90 -8.21
N GLU A 73 -19.25 25.04 -7.46
CA GLU A 73 -18.89 24.12 -6.36
C GLU A 73 -19.74 24.33 -5.09
N ILE A 74 -20.34 25.50 -4.92
CA ILE A 74 -21.26 25.77 -3.82
C ILE A 74 -22.65 25.33 -4.29
N SER A 75 -23.20 24.27 -3.69
CA SER A 75 -24.60 23.88 -3.91
C SER A 75 -25.51 25.07 -3.57
N SER A 76 -25.99 25.78 -4.59
CA SER A 76 -26.91 26.91 -4.43
C SER A 76 -28.17 26.50 -3.67
N GLY A 77 -28.57 25.22 -3.78
CA GLY A 77 -29.63 24.62 -3.00
C GLY A 77 -29.37 24.65 -1.49
N LEU A 78 -28.27 24.05 -1.02
CA LEU A 78 -27.96 23.90 0.41
C LEU A 78 -27.34 25.16 1.02
N GLY A 79 -26.42 25.83 0.31
CA GLY A 79 -25.71 26.99 0.81
C GLY A 79 -26.62 28.21 1.05
N LEU A 80 -27.72 28.30 0.31
CA LEU A 80 -28.67 29.42 0.42
C LEU A 80 -29.86 29.15 1.34
N LEU A 81 -30.01 27.94 1.90
CA LEU A 81 -31.10 27.62 2.83
C LEU A 81 -31.23 28.61 4.00
N PRO A 82 -30.14 29.03 4.68
CA PRO A 82 -30.23 29.97 5.80
C PRO A 82 -30.76 31.35 5.41
N PHE A 83 -30.68 31.70 4.12
CA PHE A 83 -31.01 33.03 3.61
C PHE A 83 -32.41 33.09 2.99
N ARG A 84 -33.19 32.01 3.01
CA ARG A 84 -34.58 32.06 2.50
C ARG A 84 -35.48 32.93 3.39
N PRO A 85 -36.50 33.62 2.82
CA PRO A 85 -36.79 33.75 1.38
C PRO A 85 -35.79 34.68 0.67
N ILE A 86 -35.54 34.41 -0.61
CA ILE A 86 -34.62 35.18 -1.47
C ILE A 86 -35.39 35.71 -2.67
N ALA A 87 -35.40 37.03 -2.84
CA ALA A 87 -36.00 37.73 -3.99
C ALA A 87 -34.95 38.17 -5.03
N MET A 88 -33.68 38.28 -4.63
CA MET A 88 -32.58 38.61 -5.55
C MET A 88 -32.35 37.50 -6.59
N LYS A 89 -31.78 37.87 -7.74
CA LYS A 89 -31.42 36.91 -8.79
C LYS A 89 -30.17 36.14 -8.40
N ILE A 90 -30.11 34.86 -8.73
CA ILE A 90 -28.94 34.00 -8.49
C ILE A 90 -28.44 33.47 -9.83
N LEU A 91 -27.17 33.69 -10.10
CA LEU A 91 -26.46 33.17 -11.28
C LEU A 91 -25.35 32.23 -10.79
N GLN A 92 -25.37 30.98 -11.27
CA GLN A 92 -24.34 30.00 -10.96
C GLN A 92 -23.40 29.87 -12.16
N CYS A 93 -22.11 30.08 -11.93
CA CYS A 93 -21.08 30.09 -12.95
C CYS A 93 -19.98 29.06 -12.61
N SER A 94 -19.53 28.33 -13.62
CA SER A 94 -18.40 27.41 -13.48
C SER A 94 -17.13 28.10 -13.97
N PHE A 95 -16.27 28.47 -13.03
CA PHE A 95 -14.93 29.03 -13.30
C PHE A 95 -13.83 27.98 -13.13
N LEU A 96 -14.16 26.69 -13.22
CA LEU A 96 -13.26 25.58 -12.92
C LEU A 96 -12.00 25.64 -13.80
N SER A 97 -10.88 25.99 -13.16
CA SER A 97 -9.53 25.86 -13.70
C SER A 97 -9.01 24.47 -13.38
N GLY A 98 -9.51 23.47 -14.10
CA GLY A 98 -9.16 22.07 -13.87
C GLY A 98 -9.00 21.27 -15.16
N ILE A 99 -8.38 20.10 -15.04
CA ILE A 99 -8.29 19.16 -16.16
C ILE A 99 -9.67 18.57 -16.39
N ARG A 100 -10.24 18.86 -17.56
CA ARG A 100 -11.51 18.25 -17.99
C ARG A 100 -11.33 16.75 -18.14
N LEU A 101 -12.34 15.94 -17.80
CA LEU A 101 -12.28 14.48 -17.89
C LEU A 101 -11.89 14.00 -19.31
N GLN A 102 -12.27 14.76 -20.34
CA GLN A 102 -11.90 14.50 -21.74
C GLN A 102 -10.38 14.52 -22.01
N LYS A 103 -9.60 15.27 -21.21
CA LYS A 103 -8.14 15.35 -21.33
C LYS A 103 -7.41 14.29 -20.49
N LEU A 104 -8.12 13.55 -19.65
CA LEU A 104 -7.53 12.54 -18.79
C LEU A 104 -6.83 11.41 -19.59
N PRO A 105 -7.40 10.87 -20.69
CA PRO A 105 -6.71 9.88 -21.52
C PRO A 105 -5.37 10.38 -22.05
N THR A 106 -5.33 11.62 -22.55
CA THR A 106 -4.09 12.25 -23.04
C THR A 106 -3.07 12.40 -21.91
N LEU A 107 -3.49 12.88 -20.74
CA LEU A 107 -2.57 13.03 -19.60
C LEU A 107 -1.96 11.69 -19.18
N VAL A 108 -2.78 10.65 -19.09
CA VAL A 108 -2.32 9.31 -18.72
C VAL A 108 -1.39 8.72 -19.79
N SER A 109 -1.65 8.98 -21.08
CA SER A 109 -0.73 8.54 -22.15
C SER A 109 0.65 9.20 -22.09
N VAL A 110 0.72 10.46 -21.63
CA VAL A 110 1.98 11.20 -21.47
C VAL A 110 2.72 10.75 -20.21
N LEU A 111 2.01 10.56 -19.10
CA LEU A 111 2.61 10.23 -17.81
C LEU A 111 2.96 8.74 -17.67
N GLN A 112 2.30 7.86 -18.43
CA GLN A 112 2.46 6.40 -18.38
C GLN A 112 2.55 5.84 -16.93
N PRO A 113 1.58 6.17 -16.06
CA PRO A 113 1.62 5.73 -14.67
C PRO A 113 1.44 4.21 -14.58
N LYS A 114 2.06 3.60 -13.57
CA LYS A 114 1.88 2.16 -13.28
C LYS A 114 0.52 1.86 -12.65
N ILE A 115 0.06 2.75 -11.77
CA ILE A 115 -1.23 2.65 -11.08
C ILE A 115 -1.93 4.01 -11.14
N VAL A 116 -3.24 4.01 -11.40
CA VAL A 116 -4.09 5.20 -11.34
C VAL A 116 -5.19 4.98 -10.31
N LEU A 117 -5.32 5.92 -9.38
CA LEU A 117 -6.39 5.93 -8.39
C LEU A 117 -7.51 6.85 -8.87
N VAL A 118 -8.75 6.35 -8.94
CA VAL A 118 -9.91 7.10 -9.44
C VAL A 118 -11.04 7.07 -8.41
N PRO A 119 -11.67 8.21 -8.06
CA PRO A 119 -12.87 8.18 -7.22
C PRO A 119 -13.99 7.38 -7.88
N ASP A 120 -14.77 6.60 -7.11
CA ASP A 120 -15.90 5.80 -7.63
C ASP A 120 -16.89 6.63 -8.47
N VAL A 121 -17.15 7.87 -8.04
CA VAL A 121 -18.06 8.80 -8.73
C VAL A 121 -17.55 9.23 -10.10
N ILE A 122 -16.24 9.26 -10.29
CA ILE A 122 -15.59 9.61 -11.55
C ILE A 122 -15.45 8.37 -12.43
N HIS A 123 -15.13 7.21 -11.85
CA HIS A 123 -14.95 5.95 -12.58
C HIS A 123 -16.15 5.63 -13.47
N ARG A 124 -17.37 5.82 -12.96
CA ARG A 124 -18.62 5.60 -13.74
C ARG A 124 -18.82 6.57 -14.91
N ARG A 125 -18.11 7.70 -14.92
CA ARG A 125 -18.25 8.79 -15.91
C ARG A 125 -17.13 8.81 -16.94
N ILE A 126 -16.10 7.97 -16.79
CA ILE A 126 -14.96 7.93 -17.70
C ILE A 126 -14.93 6.58 -18.41
N ASN A 127 -14.77 6.65 -19.74
CA ASN A 127 -14.40 5.47 -20.51
C ASN A 127 -12.89 5.22 -20.38
N LEU A 128 -12.51 4.38 -19.42
CA LEU A 128 -11.13 3.98 -19.17
C LEU A 128 -10.66 2.84 -20.10
N ALA A 129 -11.49 2.38 -21.04
CA ALA A 129 -11.14 1.27 -21.95
C ALA A 129 -9.95 1.59 -22.87
N ALA A 130 -9.57 2.87 -23.00
CA ALA A 130 -8.36 3.30 -23.69
C ALA A 130 -7.06 3.09 -22.89
N MET A 131 -7.15 2.73 -21.60
CA MET A 131 -6.02 2.61 -20.65
C MET A 131 -5.72 1.15 -20.28
N LYS A 132 -5.78 0.23 -21.24
CA LYS A 132 -5.76 -1.23 -21.00
C LYS A 132 -4.50 -1.76 -20.28
N THR A 133 -3.39 -1.04 -20.32
CA THR A 133 -2.11 -1.47 -19.76
C THR A 133 -1.86 -0.98 -18.33
N ILE A 134 -2.77 -0.18 -17.77
CA ILE A 134 -2.57 0.51 -16.48
C ILE A 134 -3.50 -0.08 -15.43
N THR A 135 -2.97 -0.36 -14.24
CA THR A 135 -3.80 -0.80 -13.11
C THR A 135 -4.62 0.37 -12.60
N ILE A 136 -5.94 0.27 -12.71
CA ILE A 136 -6.86 1.29 -12.21
C ILE A 136 -7.50 0.77 -10.93
N LEU A 137 -7.35 1.53 -9.84
CA LEU A 137 -7.98 1.25 -8.57
C LEU A 137 -8.99 2.34 -8.24
N ASN A 138 -10.16 1.91 -7.76
CA ASN A 138 -11.19 2.84 -7.38
C ASN A 138 -11.19 3.08 -5.87
N TYR A 139 -11.47 4.32 -5.45
CA TYR A 139 -11.59 4.64 -4.04
C TYR A 139 -12.90 5.38 -3.74
N SER A 140 -13.39 5.17 -2.52
CA SER A 140 -14.49 5.91 -1.91
C SER A 140 -14.10 6.37 -0.52
N GLU A 141 -14.81 7.38 -0.03
CA GLU A 141 -14.66 7.85 1.35
C GLU A 141 -14.87 6.70 2.34
N ASN A 142 -14.07 6.70 3.41
CA ASN A 142 -14.13 5.75 4.52
C ASN A 142 -13.88 4.27 4.14
N LYS A 143 -13.24 4.01 3.00
CA LYS A 143 -12.77 2.66 2.63
C LYS A 143 -11.26 2.60 2.54
N THR A 144 -10.68 1.60 3.18
CA THR A 144 -9.26 1.29 3.04
C THR A 144 -9.00 0.69 1.67
N LEU A 145 -8.11 1.32 0.91
CA LEU A 145 -7.69 0.82 -0.40
C LEU A 145 -6.35 0.08 -0.26
N SER A 146 -6.33 -1.19 -0.66
CA SER A 146 -5.08 -1.95 -0.78
C SER A 146 -4.42 -1.65 -2.11
N VAL A 147 -3.35 -0.85 -2.09
CA VAL A 147 -2.54 -0.56 -3.27
C VAL A 147 -1.48 -1.66 -3.42
N PRO A 148 -1.43 -2.38 -4.55
CA PRO A 148 -0.46 -3.45 -4.73
C PRO A 148 0.96 -2.90 -4.74
N ARG A 149 1.86 -3.65 -4.11
CA ARG A 149 3.29 -3.34 -4.12
C ARG A 149 3.84 -3.54 -5.53
N ILE A 150 4.48 -2.51 -6.08
CA ILE A 150 5.00 -2.51 -7.46
C ILE A 150 6.39 -3.17 -7.54
N ALA A 151 7.11 -3.30 -6.42
CA ALA A 151 8.45 -3.90 -6.37
C ALA A 151 8.37 -5.41 -6.12
N ASN A 152 8.97 -6.20 -7.02
CA ASN A 152 9.02 -7.67 -6.92
C ASN A 152 9.91 -8.18 -5.79
N ASN A 153 10.87 -7.36 -5.32
CA ASN A 153 11.77 -7.70 -4.23
C ASN A 153 11.61 -6.66 -3.12
N ALA A 154 11.33 -7.13 -1.90
CA ALA A 154 11.36 -6.26 -0.74
C ALA A 154 12.82 -6.13 -0.28
N ASP A 155 13.45 -5.01 -0.60
CA ASP A 155 14.73 -4.67 0.02
C ASP A 155 14.48 -4.45 1.52
N VAL A 156 15.17 -5.25 2.34
CA VAL A 156 15.16 -5.12 3.80
C VAL A 156 16.54 -4.63 4.22
N GLU A 157 16.58 -3.47 4.86
CA GLU A 157 17.80 -2.93 5.44
C GLU A 157 18.07 -3.64 6.77
N ILE A 158 19.21 -4.31 6.91
CA ILE A 158 19.63 -4.93 8.17
C ILE A 158 20.46 -3.91 8.94
N MET A 159 20.05 -3.59 10.16
CA MET A 159 20.83 -2.67 11.01
C MET A 159 22.21 -3.23 11.32
N ALA A 160 23.22 -2.34 11.36
CA ALA A 160 24.63 -2.74 11.54
C ALA A 160 24.84 -3.61 12.80
N GLU A 161 24.17 -3.27 13.91
CA GLU A 161 24.18 -4.05 15.15
C GLU A 161 23.78 -5.52 14.96
N LEU A 162 22.80 -5.79 14.07
CA LEU A 162 22.34 -7.12 13.74
C LEU A 162 23.25 -7.80 12.72
N ALA A 163 23.76 -7.03 11.74
CA ALA A 163 24.70 -7.55 10.76
C ALA A 163 25.99 -8.09 11.42
N THR A 164 26.47 -7.46 12.50
CA THR A 164 27.62 -7.98 13.25
C THR A 164 27.37 -9.32 13.96
N LYS A 165 26.10 -9.68 14.21
CA LYS A 165 25.71 -10.95 14.85
C LYS A 165 25.60 -12.11 13.84
N LEU A 166 25.83 -11.87 12.54
CA LEU A 166 25.75 -12.90 11.51
C LEU A 166 26.87 -13.94 11.68
N SER A 167 26.49 -15.11 12.19
CA SER A 167 27.39 -16.28 12.28
C SER A 167 27.17 -17.19 11.08
N TRP A 168 28.09 -17.17 10.12
CA TRP A 168 28.01 -18.00 8.92
C TRP A 168 28.30 -19.47 9.24
N ARG A 169 27.49 -20.36 8.69
CA ARG A 169 27.72 -21.81 8.67
C ARG A 169 27.72 -22.27 7.22
N LYS A 170 28.71 -23.10 6.88
CA LYS A 170 28.78 -23.74 5.57
C LYS A 170 27.86 -24.96 5.58
N LEU A 171 26.96 -25.03 4.61
CA LEU A 171 26.09 -26.18 4.42
C LEU A 171 26.88 -27.35 3.80
N LYS A 172 26.55 -28.58 4.18
CA LYS A 172 27.14 -29.82 3.67
C LYS A 172 26.70 -30.13 2.24
N GLN A 173 25.46 -29.80 1.88
CA GLN A 173 24.83 -30.24 0.63
C GLN A 173 24.76 -29.17 -0.48
N GLY A 174 25.20 -27.93 -0.25
CA GLY A 174 25.13 -26.85 -1.23
C GLY A 174 26.52 -26.35 -1.63
N GLU A 175 26.83 -26.36 -2.92
CA GLU A 175 28.03 -25.71 -3.46
C GLU A 175 28.05 -24.23 -3.06
N ASN A 176 29.04 -23.84 -2.24
CA ASN A 176 29.47 -22.46 -1.94
C ASN A 176 28.45 -21.46 -1.36
N PHE A 177 27.33 -21.90 -0.77
CA PHE A 177 26.43 -20.98 -0.04
C PHE A 177 26.65 -21.08 1.48
N GLY A 178 26.95 -19.94 2.10
CA GLY A 178 26.96 -19.79 3.55
C GLY A 178 25.60 -19.32 4.05
N ILE A 179 25.11 -19.90 5.14
CA ILE A 179 23.88 -19.44 5.79
C ILE A 179 24.18 -18.79 7.14
N ALA A 180 23.47 -17.71 7.45
CA ALA A 180 23.51 -17.08 8.77
C ALA A 180 22.08 -16.80 9.22
N ARG A 181 21.75 -17.16 10.46
CA ARG A 181 20.43 -16.94 11.05
C ARG A 181 20.44 -15.64 11.84
N LEU A 182 19.44 -14.80 11.58
CA LEU A 182 19.29 -13.51 12.25
C LEU A 182 17.90 -13.42 12.86
N LYS A 183 17.81 -12.99 14.12
CA LYS A 183 16.56 -12.68 14.83
C LYS A 183 16.50 -11.18 15.05
N GLY A 184 15.39 -10.56 14.67
CA GLY A 184 15.16 -9.13 14.82
C GLY A 184 13.68 -8.81 14.65
N GLU A 185 13.32 -7.57 14.93
CA GLU A 185 12.00 -7.01 14.70
C GLU A 185 11.98 -6.31 13.33
N LEU A 186 10.93 -6.52 12.54
CA LEU A 186 10.77 -5.89 11.23
C LEU A 186 9.93 -4.62 11.37
N VAL A 187 10.54 -3.47 11.16
CA VAL A 187 9.89 -2.15 11.28
C VAL A 187 9.80 -1.49 9.92
N MET A 188 8.71 -0.75 9.67
CA MET A 188 8.59 0.11 8.50
C MET A 188 8.84 1.55 8.91
N GLU A 189 9.92 2.15 8.41
CA GLU A 189 10.30 3.54 8.69
C GLU A 189 10.74 4.21 7.38
N ASP A 190 10.27 5.44 7.12
CA ASP A 190 10.55 6.18 5.88
C ASP A 190 10.23 5.40 4.58
N GLY A 191 9.24 4.51 4.62
CA GLY A 191 8.88 3.65 3.49
C GLY A 191 9.85 2.51 3.20
N LYS A 192 10.85 2.29 4.07
CA LYS A 192 11.79 1.16 4.00
C LYS A 192 11.50 0.15 5.11
N HIS A 193 11.73 -1.12 4.80
CA HIS A 193 11.63 -2.19 5.79
C HIS A 193 13.00 -2.34 6.42
N ARG A 194 13.09 -2.16 7.74
CA ARG A 194 14.32 -2.27 8.52
C ARG A 194 14.20 -3.42 9.49
N LEU A 195 15.22 -4.26 9.54
CA LEU A 195 15.36 -5.28 10.56
C LEU A 195 16.21 -4.70 11.70
N VAL A 196 15.60 -4.52 12.88
CA VAL A 196 16.21 -3.92 14.08
C VAL A 196 16.34 -4.95 15.19
N SER A 197 17.25 -4.73 16.14
CA SER A 197 17.32 -5.60 17.31
C SER A 197 16.00 -5.48 18.10
N GLY A 198 15.25 -6.57 18.22
CA GLY A 198 14.03 -6.59 19.02
C GLY A 198 14.37 -6.31 20.48
N LEU A 199 13.48 -5.62 21.20
CA LEU A 199 13.56 -5.53 22.66
C LEU A 199 13.58 -6.95 23.20
N GLU A 200 14.65 -7.32 23.90
CA GLU A 200 14.74 -8.61 24.57
C GLU A 200 13.59 -8.68 25.59
N GLN A 201 12.49 -9.35 25.22
CA GLN A 201 11.73 -10.06 26.23
C GLN A 201 12.71 -11.11 26.75
N GLU A 202 13.23 -10.86 27.94
CA GLU A 202 13.91 -11.85 28.76
C GLU A 202 13.10 -13.15 28.64
N GLU A 203 13.63 -14.14 27.92
CA GLU A 203 13.11 -15.50 27.94
C GLU A 203 13.38 -16.01 29.35
N SER A 204 12.46 -15.68 30.27
CA SER A 204 12.38 -16.22 31.61
C SER A 204 12.40 -17.74 31.49
N CYS A 205 13.45 -18.31 32.07
CA CYS A 205 13.72 -19.71 32.28
C CYS A 205 12.45 -20.59 32.37
N SER A 206 12.12 -21.31 31.30
CA SER A 206 11.40 -22.58 31.41
C SER A 206 11.77 -23.51 30.26
N GLY A 207 12.45 -24.61 30.60
CA GLY A 207 12.66 -25.81 29.77
C GLY A 207 13.32 -25.59 28.41
N LYS A 208 14.62 -25.87 28.30
CA LYS A 208 15.33 -26.07 27.02
C LYS A 208 14.72 -27.25 26.24
N LYS A 209 13.55 -27.08 25.61
CA LYS A 209 13.22 -27.84 24.40
C LYS A 209 14.19 -27.32 23.35
N ALA A 210 15.03 -28.21 22.81
CA ALA A 210 15.89 -27.88 21.67
C ALA A 210 15.01 -27.16 20.63
N ARG A 211 15.37 -25.91 20.31
CA ARG A 211 14.61 -25.09 19.35
C ARG A 211 14.49 -25.88 18.04
N SER A 212 13.30 -25.96 17.47
CA SER A 212 13.02 -26.79 16.28
C SER A 212 13.91 -26.33 15.12
N LEU A 213 14.94 -27.14 14.81
CA LEU A 213 15.75 -26.99 13.62
C LEU A 213 14.84 -27.15 12.40
N ARG A 214 14.95 -26.25 11.42
CA ARG A 214 14.33 -26.46 10.11
C ARG A 214 15.36 -27.05 9.17
N HIS A 215 15.13 -28.25 8.68
CA HIS A 215 16.04 -28.87 7.73
C HIS A 215 16.01 -28.17 6.38
N TRP A 216 17.17 -28.07 5.74
CA TRP A 216 17.34 -27.52 4.41
C TRP A 216 18.14 -28.45 3.52
N GLY A 217 17.62 -28.66 2.32
CA GLY A 217 18.19 -29.54 1.31
C GLY A 217 17.15 -30.51 0.76
N SER A 218 17.62 -31.41 -0.10
CA SER A 218 16.83 -32.51 -0.65
C SER A 218 17.45 -33.83 -0.20
N VAL A 219 16.61 -34.81 0.11
CA VAL A 219 17.06 -36.12 0.56
C VAL A 219 17.06 -37.08 -0.63
N ALA A 220 18.25 -37.48 -1.08
CA ALA A 220 18.37 -38.52 -2.10
C ALA A 220 17.97 -39.89 -1.48
N PRO A 221 17.07 -40.67 -2.10
CA PRO A 221 16.57 -41.92 -1.55
C PRO A 221 17.68 -42.89 -1.15
N GLU A 222 18.73 -42.98 -1.97
CA GLU A 222 19.87 -43.87 -1.78
C GLU A 222 20.67 -43.48 -0.53
N THR A 223 20.91 -42.18 -0.34
CA THR A 223 21.63 -41.67 0.84
C THR A 223 20.84 -41.87 2.13
N LEU A 224 19.50 -41.82 2.05
CA LEU A 224 18.62 -42.09 3.18
C LEU A 224 18.62 -43.56 3.56
N VAL A 225 18.57 -44.47 2.57
CA VAL A 225 18.67 -45.91 2.81
C VAL A 225 20.03 -46.28 3.44
N ASP A 226 21.13 -45.69 2.97
CA ASP A 226 22.45 -45.85 3.60
C ASP A 226 22.49 -45.32 5.05
N GLY A 227 21.76 -44.24 5.35
CA GLY A 227 21.62 -43.71 6.71
C GLY A 227 20.81 -44.63 7.62
N LEU A 228 19.69 -45.14 7.13
CA LEU A 228 18.78 -46.02 7.86
C LEU A 228 19.43 -47.38 8.17
N THR A 229 20.16 -47.95 7.21
CA THR A 229 20.87 -49.23 7.39
C THR A 229 21.99 -49.12 8.44
N LYS A 230 22.71 -47.99 8.49
CA LYS A 230 23.70 -47.71 9.54
C LYS A 230 23.09 -47.63 10.94
N MET A 231 21.81 -47.23 11.04
CA MET A 231 21.05 -47.20 12.29
C MET A 231 20.39 -48.55 12.63
N GLY A 232 20.59 -49.59 11.81
CA GLY A 232 20.03 -50.93 12.03
C GLY A 232 18.58 -51.10 11.57
N ILE A 233 18.05 -50.15 10.79
CA ILE A 233 16.71 -50.23 10.20
C ILE A 233 16.81 -50.96 8.86
N ILE A 234 15.98 -51.99 8.66
CA ILE A 234 15.97 -52.78 7.42
C ILE A 234 14.93 -52.18 6.47
N THR A 235 15.41 -51.71 5.33
CA THR A 235 14.60 -51.22 4.21
C THR A 235 14.33 -52.36 3.23
N GLY A 236 13.08 -52.51 2.78
CA GLY A 236 12.65 -53.56 1.86
C GLY A 236 12.94 -53.23 0.39
N SER A 237 12.16 -52.30 -0.18
CA SER A 237 12.25 -51.88 -1.59
C SER A 237 12.22 -50.37 -1.71
N ILE A 238 12.89 -49.87 -2.75
CA ILE A 238 12.80 -48.48 -3.22
C ILE A 238 11.98 -48.51 -4.51
N GLU A 239 10.85 -47.83 -4.53
CA GLU A 239 10.02 -47.66 -5.72
C GLU A 239 10.22 -46.24 -6.27
N HIS A 240 10.73 -46.13 -7.49
CA HIS A 240 10.81 -44.86 -8.20
C HIS A 240 9.63 -44.76 -9.17
N SER A 241 8.74 -43.81 -8.93
CA SER A 241 7.72 -43.45 -9.92
C SER A 241 8.27 -42.33 -10.80
N SER A 242 8.64 -42.68 -12.04
CA SER A 242 9.07 -41.71 -13.04
C SER A 242 7.86 -41.10 -13.76
N ARG A 243 7.92 -39.79 -13.99
CA ARG A 243 7.01 -38.96 -14.80
C ARG A 243 6.26 -39.72 -15.92
N GLY A 244 5.01 -40.11 -15.64
CA GLY A 244 4.04 -40.56 -16.63
C GLY A 244 3.41 -39.40 -17.41
N GLU A 245 2.72 -39.71 -18.52
CA GLU A 245 2.11 -38.76 -19.50
C GLU A 245 1.17 -37.70 -18.89
N ASN A 246 0.81 -37.79 -17.60
CA ASN A 246 -0.10 -36.89 -16.89
C ASN A 246 0.59 -35.92 -15.90
N GLY A 247 1.89 -35.62 -16.08
CA GLY A 247 2.55 -34.54 -15.33
C GLY A 247 2.69 -34.76 -13.82
N SER A 248 2.58 -36.01 -13.34
CA SER A 248 2.86 -36.35 -11.94
C SER A 248 4.34 -36.19 -11.64
N GLU A 249 4.64 -35.56 -10.50
CA GLU A 249 5.98 -35.36 -9.96
C GLU A 249 6.72 -36.68 -9.73
N ASP A 250 8.05 -36.65 -9.86
CA ASP A 250 8.92 -37.78 -9.54
C ASP A 250 8.86 -38.04 -8.03
N LYS A 251 8.25 -39.16 -7.64
CA LYS A 251 8.16 -39.58 -6.24
C LYS A 251 8.94 -40.87 -6.05
N SER A 252 9.75 -40.91 -5.00
CA SER A 252 10.45 -42.13 -4.58
C SER A 252 9.92 -42.58 -3.23
N VAL A 253 9.57 -43.85 -3.13
CA VAL A 253 8.94 -44.46 -1.97
C VAL A 253 9.87 -45.53 -1.40
N ILE A 254 10.16 -45.46 -0.10
CA ILE A 254 11.04 -46.40 0.61
C ILE A 254 10.19 -47.18 1.61
N HIS A 255 10.14 -48.50 1.46
CA HIS A 255 9.44 -49.38 2.39
C HIS A 255 10.36 -49.84 3.53
N ILE A 256 9.88 -49.76 4.77
CA ILE A 256 10.58 -50.24 5.96
C ILE A 256 9.96 -51.56 6.39
N THR A 257 10.80 -52.58 6.56
CA THR A 257 10.36 -53.95 6.89
C THR A 257 10.65 -54.35 8.34
N ASN A 258 11.60 -53.70 9.02
CA ASN A 258 11.98 -53.98 10.42
C ASN A 258 12.60 -52.69 11.03
N PRO A 259 12.27 -52.21 12.24
CA PRO A 259 11.56 -52.85 13.38
C PRO A 259 10.02 -52.89 13.30
N SER A 260 9.40 -52.01 12.54
CA SER A 260 7.94 -51.94 12.35
C SER A 260 7.63 -51.48 10.92
N SER A 261 6.42 -51.78 10.42
CA SER A 261 6.04 -51.39 9.06
C SER A 261 5.97 -49.87 8.95
N GLY A 262 6.65 -49.32 7.96
CA GLY A 262 6.64 -47.90 7.67
C GLY A 262 6.93 -47.60 6.21
N LEU A 263 6.58 -46.39 5.80
CA LEU A 263 6.79 -45.87 4.45
C LEU A 263 7.43 -44.49 4.56
N ILE A 264 8.43 -44.22 3.71
CA ILE A 264 8.96 -42.87 3.53
C ILE A 264 8.72 -42.46 2.08
N GLU A 265 8.00 -41.36 1.90
CA GLU A 265 7.79 -40.77 0.58
C GLU A 265 8.69 -39.55 0.44
N THR A 266 9.45 -39.49 -0.65
CA THR A 266 10.33 -38.36 -1.00
C THR A 266 9.86 -37.77 -2.34
N SER A 267 9.62 -36.47 -2.36
CA SER A 267 9.28 -35.69 -3.55
C SER A 267 9.99 -34.33 -3.54
N GLU A 268 9.85 -33.58 -4.63
CA GLU A 268 10.37 -32.21 -4.74
C GLU A 268 9.76 -31.26 -3.70
N ILE A 269 8.50 -31.50 -3.30
CA ILE A 269 7.78 -30.65 -2.34
C ILE A 269 8.09 -31.02 -0.88
N GLY A 270 8.62 -32.22 -0.62
CA GLY A 270 9.01 -32.61 0.73
C GLY A 270 9.18 -34.11 0.96
N THR A 271 9.38 -34.46 2.23
CA THR A 271 9.51 -35.85 2.70
C THR A 271 8.44 -36.15 3.74
N ALA A 272 7.68 -37.21 3.54
CA ALA A 272 6.65 -37.68 4.46
C ALA A 272 7.07 -39.02 5.08
N ILE A 273 6.98 -39.11 6.42
CA ILE A 273 7.23 -40.34 7.17
C ILE A 273 5.87 -40.87 7.61
N ILE A 274 5.54 -42.09 7.19
CA ILE A 274 4.26 -42.75 7.50
C ILE A 274 4.58 -44.02 8.27
N THR A 275 4.34 -44.01 9.58
CA THR A 275 4.52 -45.16 10.46
C THR A 275 3.59 -45.05 11.66
N GLU A 276 3.18 -46.19 12.20
CA GLU A 276 2.39 -46.28 13.43
C GLU A 276 3.27 -46.21 14.69
N ASP A 277 4.58 -46.39 14.54
CA ASP A 277 5.55 -46.46 15.64
C ASP A 277 6.30 -45.12 15.80
N GLU A 278 6.02 -44.41 16.90
CA GLU A 278 6.63 -43.12 17.23
C GLU A 278 8.15 -43.21 17.43
N HIS A 279 8.65 -44.36 17.90
CA HIS A 279 10.08 -44.58 18.08
C HIS A 279 10.77 -44.73 16.73
N LEU A 280 10.17 -45.50 15.81
CA LEU A 280 10.65 -45.61 14.43
C LEU A 280 10.62 -44.25 13.72
N ALA A 281 9.53 -43.47 13.86
CA ALA A 281 9.44 -42.12 13.31
C ALA A 281 10.59 -41.22 13.80
N SER A 282 10.91 -41.30 15.10
CA SER A 282 12.00 -40.53 15.71
C SER A 282 13.39 -40.94 15.20
N GLN A 283 13.61 -42.24 14.96
CA GLN A 283 14.86 -42.75 14.40
C GLN A 283 15.03 -42.35 12.92
N ILE A 284 13.96 -42.42 12.13
CA ILE A 284 13.96 -41.95 10.73
C ILE A 284 14.26 -40.44 10.70
N PHE A 285 13.63 -39.67 11.60
CA PHE A 285 13.91 -38.24 11.72
C PHE A 285 15.37 -37.96 12.07
N GLN A 286 15.98 -38.72 12.98
CA GLN A 286 17.42 -38.62 13.26
C GLN A 286 18.30 -38.96 12.04
N ALA A 287 17.92 -39.94 11.23
CA ALA A 287 18.63 -40.26 9.99
C ALA A 287 18.60 -39.07 9.02
N ILE A 288 17.43 -38.43 8.87
CA ILE A 288 17.26 -37.23 8.05
C ILE A 288 18.05 -36.04 8.62
N ASP A 289 18.07 -35.85 9.93
CA ASP A 289 18.86 -34.80 10.61
C ASP A 289 20.38 -35.00 10.44
N GLY A 290 20.83 -36.26 10.28
CA GLY A 290 22.22 -36.57 9.95
C GLY A 290 22.61 -36.19 8.52
N ILE A 291 21.65 -36.24 7.59
CA ILE A 291 21.83 -36.03 6.16
C ILE A 291 21.68 -34.54 5.79
N LEU A 292 20.61 -33.91 6.26
CA LEU A 292 20.28 -32.51 5.99
C LEU A 292 20.95 -31.58 7.00
N ASP A 293 21.10 -30.31 6.62
CA ASP A 293 21.56 -29.28 7.54
C ASP A 293 20.36 -28.63 8.25
N GLY A 294 20.45 -28.50 9.58
CA GLY A 294 19.45 -27.77 10.38
C GLY A 294 19.70 -26.26 10.42
N ILE A 295 18.68 -25.48 10.06
CA ILE A 295 18.61 -24.01 10.11
C ILE A 295 17.85 -23.52 11.36
#